data_AF-A0A170PEJ6-F1
#
_entry.id   AF-A0A170PEJ6-F1
#
_cell.length_a   1.000
_cell.length_b   1.000
_cell.length_c   1.000
_cell.angle_alpha   90.00
_cell.angle_beta   90.00
_cell.angle_gamma   90.00
#
_symmetry.space_group_name_H-M   'P 1'
#
loop_
_entity.id
_entity.type
_entity.pdbx_description
1 polymer ?
#
loop_
_entity_poly.entity_id
_entity_poly.type
_entity_poly.pdbx_seq_one_letter_code
_entity_poly.pdbx_strand_id
1 'polypeptide(L)'
;MMKRNNRLWGALYLRRRWLTVGIGVKRWLLLLATGAAVTSMGWVYLLLSTNRAGWLPGRLYDGLTLQFLPLGWRIALPLIVGGLIMLLAVVKLGKNLVEPLREGPGAVVDSLVDYRLRDRGPHIVAIGGGTGMPGLLRGLSPYTSNLTAIVTVADDGGSSGRLRRELGLLPPGDFRNNLAALARDEALLTQVLQYRFGAMPSVATPGVATPGIVPPDGNGGAADEPAAPGLTGHAFGNLLLAALTGITGSFDEALLAAQRVLALRGQVLPSTLENVTLVAEVALPQGESVEVSGESAIPQAGGRIERVRLEPSHARAYPPALRAIFGADLIILGPGSLYTSILPNLLVADLAEALRHTRARVVYVCNLATQPGETDGYSVADHVAAITAHAPGAILDSVIANDNLSIPPETGGGRTQFVQPDAPAGVDFIRRDLVDEARPWRHDSAKLARAVLDLLA
;
A
#
# COMPACT_ATOMS: atom_id res chain seq x y z
N MET A 1 29.99 38.68 -10.30
CA MET A 1 30.80 37.86 -9.38
C MET A 1 30.00 37.15 -8.27
N MET A 2 28.69 37.36 -8.10
CA MET A 2 27.87 36.76 -7.02
C MET A 2 27.29 35.36 -7.29
N LYS A 3 27.26 34.85 -8.54
CA LYS A 3 26.68 33.52 -8.84
C LYS A 3 27.58 32.31 -8.49
N ARG A 4 28.88 32.52 -8.21
CA ARG A 4 29.82 31.43 -7.88
C ARG A 4 29.82 31.06 -6.39
N ASN A 5 29.43 31.99 -5.50
CA ASN A 5 29.36 31.73 -4.06
C ASN A 5 28.17 30.84 -3.65
N ASN A 6 27.01 30.94 -4.29
CA ASN A 6 25.86 30.10 -3.94
C ASN A 6 26.05 28.60 -4.26
N ARG A 7 26.87 28.26 -5.27
CA ARG A 7 27.22 26.85 -5.57
C ARG A 7 28.17 26.26 -4.53
N LEU A 8 29.11 27.06 -4.01
CA LEU A 8 30.02 26.66 -2.94
C LEU A 8 29.27 26.49 -1.61
N TRP A 9 28.37 27.41 -1.28
CA TRP A 9 27.53 27.30 -0.09
C TRP A 9 26.54 26.14 -0.16
N GLY A 10 25.91 25.86 -1.31
CA GLY A 10 25.07 24.67 -1.50
C GLY A 10 25.86 23.36 -1.39
N ALA A 11 27.09 23.31 -1.92
CA ALA A 11 27.98 22.15 -1.78
C ALA A 11 28.45 21.94 -0.33
N LEU A 12 28.73 23.02 0.42
CA LEU A 12 29.05 22.97 1.85
C LEU A 12 27.84 22.60 2.71
N TYR A 13 26.64 23.06 2.35
CA TYR A 13 25.39 22.76 3.05
C TYR A 13 25.02 21.26 2.92
N LEU A 14 25.16 20.70 1.71
CA LEU A 14 25.05 19.26 1.45
C LEU A 14 26.11 18.44 2.23
N ARG A 15 27.36 18.95 2.33
CA ARG A 15 28.46 18.27 3.04
C ARG A 15 28.26 18.24 4.57
N ARG A 16 27.56 19.22 5.14
CA ARG A 16 27.30 19.31 6.59
C ARG A 16 26.21 18.33 7.06
N ARG A 17 25.26 17.94 6.18
CA ARG A 17 24.26 16.89 6.45
C ARG A 17 24.80 15.47 6.41
N TRP A 18 25.96 15.21 5.79
CA TRP A 18 26.66 13.93 5.97
C TRP A 18 27.20 13.74 7.41
N LEU A 19 27.37 14.84 8.15
CA LEU A 19 27.90 14.87 9.51
C LEU A 19 26.80 14.94 10.58
N THR A 20 25.52 15.03 10.22
CA THR A 20 24.41 15.02 11.19
C THR A 20 24.36 13.67 11.91
N VAL A 21 24.17 13.72 13.23
CA VAL A 21 24.10 12.56 14.11
C VAL A 21 22.89 11.71 13.71
N GLY A 22 23.10 10.45 13.30
CA GLY A 22 22.01 9.51 12.97
C GLY A 22 22.23 8.61 11.74
N ILE A 23 23.19 8.92 10.86
CA ILE A 23 23.40 8.16 9.60
C ILE A 23 24.27 6.89 9.77
N GLY A 24 24.79 6.60 10.97
CA GLY A 24 25.58 5.39 11.26
C GLY A 24 26.98 5.32 10.64
N VAL A 25 27.25 6.11 9.60
CA VAL A 25 28.54 6.19 8.87
C VAL A 25 29.72 6.53 9.79
N LYS A 26 29.51 7.28 10.88
CA LYS A 26 30.55 7.64 11.85
C LYS A 26 31.22 6.41 12.48
N ARG A 27 30.45 5.35 12.78
CA ARG A 27 30.99 4.11 13.39
C ARG A 27 31.87 3.35 12.40
N TRP A 28 31.45 3.29 11.14
CA TRP A 28 32.20 2.63 10.07
C TRP A 28 33.45 3.40 9.63
N LEU A 29 33.41 4.73 9.62
CA LEU A 29 34.59 5.56 9.37
C LEU A 29 35.63 5.43 10.48
N LEU A 30 35.17 5.36 11.75
CA LEU A 30 36.06 5.10 12.88
C LEU A 30 36.68 3.70 12.76
N LEU A 31 35.89 2.67 12.44
CA LEU A 31 36.38 1.31 12.23
C LEU A 31 37.42 1.24 11.10
N LEU A 32 37.18 1.93 9.97
CA LEU A 32 38.11 1.98 8.85
C LEU A 32 39.42 2.69 9.22
N ALA A 33 39.33 3.81 9.94
CA ALA A 33 40.51 4.53 10.43
C ALA A 33 41.32 3.69 11.42
N THR A 34 40.66 2.99 12.35
CA THR A 34 41.32 2.08 13.30
C THR A 34 41.97 0.90 12.57
N GLY A 35 41.28 0.28 11.61
CA GLY A 35 41.82 -0.81 10.80
C GLY A 35 43.05 -0.38 9.98
N ALA A 36 43.00 0.80 9.37
CA ALA A 36 44.12 1.38 8.64
C ALA A 36 45.33 1.64 9.55
N ALA A 37 45.11 2.13 10.77
CA ALA A 37 46.18 2.35 11.76
C ALA A 37 46.86 1.04 12.18
N VAL A 38 46.08 -0.01 12.48
CA VAL A 38 46.61 -1.33 12.84
C VAL A 38 47.41 -1.93 11.67
N THR A 39 46.88 -1.83 10.46
CA THR A 39 47.54 -2.34 9.24
C THR A 39 48.84 -1.58 8.96
N SER A 40 48.82 -0.26 9.12
CA SER A 40 50.01 0.59 8.99
C SER A 40 51.10 0.19 9.98
N MET A 41 50.75 -0.09 11.23
CA MET A 41 51.69 -0.57 12.23
C MET A 41 52.33 -1.91 11.82
N GLY A 42 51.55 -2.83 11.24
CA GLY A 42 52.07 -4.10 10.69
C GLY A 42 53.09 -3.89 9.55
N TRP A 43 52.80 -2.99 8.62
CA TRP A 43 53.73 -2.63 7.53
C TRP A 43 55.04 -2.02 8.05
N VAL A 44 54.98 -1.19 9.08
CA VAL A 44 56.18 -0.61 9.71
C VAL A 44 57.05 -1.72 10.31
N TYR A 45 56.47 -2.66 11.05
CA TYR A 45 57.23 -3.78 11.61
C TYR A 45 57.83 -4.69 10.54
N LEU A 46 57.13 -4.92 9.44
CA LEU A 46 57.64 -5.69 8.29
C LEU A 46 58.84 -4.99 7.63
N LEU A 47 58.78 -3.67 7.44
CA LEU A 47 59.92 -2.90 6.93
C LEU A 47 61.12 -2.93 7.87
N LEU A 48 60.89 -2.85 9.19
CA LEU A 48 61.95 -2.94 10.19
C LEU A 48 62.59 -4.33 10.25
N SER A 49 61.80 -5.41 10.17
CA SER A 49 62.31 -6.79 10.24
C SER A 49 63.14 -7.15 9.00
N THR A 50 62.66 -6.78 7.82
CA THR A 50 63.34 -7.05 6.54
C THR A 50 64.63 -6.25 6.38
N ASN A 51 64.68 -5.02 6.90
CA ASN A 51 65.92 -4.26 7.00
C ASN A 51 66.93 -4.90 7.97
N ARG A 52 66.49 -5.35 9.14
CA ARG A 52 67.36 -6.07 10.10
C ARG A 52 67.90 -7.39 9.56
N ALA A 53 67.11 -8.09 8.75
CA ALA A 53 67.51 -9.33 8.10
C ALA A 53 68.50 -9.12 6.93
N GLY A 54 68.82 -7.87 6.57
CA GLY A 54 69.72 -7.55 5.46
C GLY A 54 69.13 -7.77 4.07
N TRP A 55 67.81 -7.97 3.98
CA TRP A 55 67.12 -8.24 2.71
C TRP A 55 66.90 -6.98 1.86
N LEU A 56 66.85 -5.80 2.49
CA LEU A 56 66.67 -4.53 1.78
C LEU A 56 68.00 -3.79 1.59
N PRO A 57 68.33 -3.37 0.36
CA PRO A 57 69.44 -2.45 0.13
C PRO A 57 69.24 -1.14 0.90
N GLY A 58 70.26 -0.63 1.58
CA GLY A 58 70.16 0.56 2.44
C GLY A 58 69.60 1.80 1.72
N ARG A 59 70.00 2.04 0.46
CA ARG A 59 69.45 3.15 -0.35
C ARG A 59 67.95 3.04 -0.58
N LEU A 60 67.43 1.82 -0.69
CA LEU A 60 66.00 1.56 -0.88
C LEU A 60 65.23 1.80 0.42
N TYR A 61 65.80 1.35 1.55
CA TYR A 61 65.24 1.55 2.89
C TYR A 61 65.19 3.04 3.26
N ASP A 62 66.25 3.80 2.98
CA ASP A 62 66.33 5.24 3.26
C ASP A 62 65.32 6.04 2.43
N GLY A 63 65.08 5.62 1.18
CA GLY A 63 64.05 6.19 0.32
C GLY A 63 62.64 5.88 0.81
N LEU A 64 62.35 4.61 1.14
CA LEU A 64 61.04 4.15 1.60
C LEU A 64 60.63 4.75 2.97
N THR A 65 61.61 4.96 3.86
CA THR A 65 61.38 5.51 5.20
C THR A 65 61.63 7.02 5.28
N LEU A 66 61.89 7.67 4.14
CA LEU A 66 62.11 9.11 4.01
C LEU A 66 63.25 9.64 4.91
N GLN A 67 64.34 8.88 5.08
CA GLN A 67 65.41 9.23 6.04
C GLN A 67 66.18 10.50 5.68
N PHE A 68 66.10 10.95 4.44
CA PHE A 68 66.67 12.22 4.02
C PHE A 68 65.94 13.45 4.60
N LEU A 69 64.74 13.27 5.17
CA LEU A 69 63.96 14.36 5.79
C LEU A 69 64.18 14.44 7.31
N PRO A 70 63.95 15.60 7.95
CA PRO A 70 63.87 15.72 9.41
C PRO A 70 62.72 14.87 9.98
N LEU A 71 62.88 14.37 11.21
CA LEU A 71 61.91 13.48 11.87
C LEU A 71 60.47 14.01 11.85
N GLY A 72 60.27 15.31 12.06
CA GLY A 72 58.95 15.94 12.01
C GLY A 72 58.25 15.77 10.65
N TRP A 73 58.99 15.89 9.56
CA TRP A 73 58.46 15.72 8.20
C TRP A 73 58.24 14.27 7.81
N ARG A 74 59.05 13.34 8.33
CA ARG A 74 58.85 11.88 8.13
C ARG A 74 57.52 11.40 8.67
N ILE A 75 57.03 12.01 9.75
CA ILE A 75 55.75 11.65 10.38
C ILE A 75 54.60 12.46 9.76
N ALA A 76 54.78 13.76 9.56
CA ALA A 76 53.72 14.63 9.07
C ALA A 76 53.30 14.32 7.62
N LEU A 77 54.25 14.04 6.74
CA LEU A 77 53.97 13.86 5.31
C LEU A 77 53.10 12.62 5.03
N PRO A 78 53.40 11.41 5.55
CA PRO A 78 52.54 10.25 5.36
C PRO A 78 51.16 10.41 6.01
N LEU A 79 51.06 11.07 7.17
CA LEU A 79 49.76 11.33 7.82
C LEU A 79 48.88 12.27 6.99
N ILE A 80 49.45 13.34 6.44
CA ILE A 80 48.71 14.31 5.61
C ILE A 80 48.30 13.67 4.29
N VAL A 81 49.24 13.03 3.57
CA VAL A 81 48.98 12.41 2.27
C VAL A 81 48.03 11.23 2.41
N GLY A 82 48.27 10.34 3.39
CA GLY A 82 47.39 9.21 3.67
C GLY A 82 45.99 9.65 4.11
N GLY A 83 45.90 10.68 4.96
CA GLY A 83 44.62 11.29 5.34
C GLY A 83 43.87 11.88 4.15
N LEU A 84 44.57 12.57 3.23
CA LEU A 84 43.97 13.14 2.02
C LEU A 84 43.47 12.04 1.06
N ILE A 85 44.27 10.99 0.83
CA ILE A 85 43.87 9.85 0.00
C ILE A 85 42.65 9.16 0.60
N MET A 86 42.64 8.91 1.92
CA MET A 86 41.51 8.30 2.62
C MET A 86 40.26 9.17 2.51
N LEU A 87 40.39 10.49 2.68
CA LEU A 87 39.28 11.43 2.50
C LEU A 87 38.75 11.41 1.06
N LEU A 88 39.63 11.41 0.06
CA LEU A 88 39.25 11.33 -1.35
C LEU A 88 38.56 10.00 -1.67
N ALA A 89 39.08 8.89 -1.15
CA ALA A 89 38.49 7.56 -1.33
C ALA A 89 37.08 7.50 -0.75
N VAL A 90 36.87 7.96 0.49
CA VAL A 90 35.55 8.03 1.13
C VAL A 90 34.59 8.89 0.31
N VAL A 91 35.02 10.08 -0.13
CA VAL A 91 34.18 10.99 -0.92
C VAL A 91 33.83 10.38 -2.29
N LYS A 92 34.79 9.72 -2.95
CA LYS A 92 34.59 9.14 -4.29
C LYS A 92 33.73 7.88 -4.24
N LEU A 93 33.92 7.03 -3.22
CA LEU A 93 33.07 5.86 -2.97
C LEU A 93 31.62 6.29 -2.69
N GLY A 94 31.43 7.30 -1.84
CA GLY A 94 30.11 7.85 -1.53
C GLY A 94 29.42 8.45 -2.77
N LYS A 95 30.17 9.13 -3.63
CA LYS A 95 29.63 9.63 -4.92
C LYS A 95 29.24 8.47 -5.85
N ASN A 96 30.13 7.51 -6.09
CA ASN A 96 29.90 6.42 -7.04
C ASN A 96 28.76 5.47 -6.62
N LEU A 97 28.51 5.31 -5.32
CA LEU A 97 27.38 4.52 -4.80
C LEU A 97 26.04 5.26 -4.90
N VAL A 98 26.06 6.59 -4.85
CA VAL A 98 24.87 7.44 -4.86
C VAL A 98 24.51 7.91 -6.28
N GLU A 99 25.49 8.00 -7.19
CA GLU A 99 25.31 8.41 -8.58
C GLU A 99 24.23 7.59 -9.33
N PRO A 100 24.13 6.26 -9.18
CA PRO A 100 23.08 5.46 -9.82
C PRO A 100 21.67 5.74 -9.29
N LEU A 101 21.56 6.38 -8.13
CA LEU A 101 20.29 6.73 -7.46
C LEU A 101 19.93 8.22 -7.66
N ARG A 102 20.76 9.00 -8.37
CA ARG A 102 20.56 10.44 -8.57
C ARG A 102 19.47 10.72 -9.60
N GLU A 103 18.23 10.72 -9.16
CA GLU A 103 17.16 11.49 -9.79
C GLU A 103 17.01 12.84 -9.07
N GLY A 104 17.96 13.75 -9.29
CA GLY A 104 17.86 15.16 -8.88
C GLY A 104 18.68 15.61 -7.65
N PRO A 105 18.88 16.94 -7.46
CA PRO A 105 19.70 17.48 -6.37
C PRO A 105 18.93 17.45 -5.04
N GLY A 106 19.35 16.59 -4.11
CA GLY A 106 18.74 16.42 -2.77
C GLY A 106 17.94 15.11 -2.62
N ALA A 107 17.43 14.60 -3.74
CA ALA A 107 16.47 13.50 -3.80
C ALA A 107 16.91 12.21 -3.09
N VAL A 108 18.18 11.81 -3.12
CA VAL A 108 18.59 10.53 -2.48
C VAL A 108 18.60 10.63 -0.96
N VAL A 109 19.05 11.75 -0.40
CA VAL A 109 19.08 11.94 1.05
C VAL A 109 17.68 12.18 1.56
N ASP A 110 16.89 13.00 0.86
CA ASP A 110 15.50 13.25 1.22
C ASP A 110 14.67 11.96 1.04
N SER A 111 14.86 11.17 -0.03
CA SER A 111 14.20 9.85 -0.18
C SER A 111 14.62 8.84 0.88
N LEU A 112 15.90 8.83 1.31
CA LEU A 112 16.38 7.92 2.37
C LEU A 112 15.89 8.35 3.76
N VAL A 113 15.73 9.66 3.99
CA VAL A 113 15.17 10.19 5.24
C VAL A 113 13.67 9.99 5.25
N ASP A 114 12.96 10.29 4.17
CA ASP A 114 11.53 10.06 4.00
C ASP A 114 11.19 8.57 4.12
N TYR A 115 12.03 7.68 3.57
CA TYR A 115 11.89 6.24 3.75
C TYR A 115 11.98 5.84 5.23
N ARG A 116 12.98 6.33 5.97
CA ARG A 116 13.12 6.03 7.41
C ARG A 116 12.04 6.68 8.28
N LEU A 117 11.55 7.86 7.88
CA LEU A 117 10.46 8.54 8.58
C LEU A 117 9.15 7.78 8.38
N ARG A 118 8.88 7.27 7.17
CA ARG A 118 7.71 6.43 6.86
C ARG A 118 7.75 5.06 7.54
N ASP A 119 8.92 4.43 7.61
CA ASP A 119 9.08 3.14 8.33
C ASP A 119 8.87 3.28 9.84
N ARG A 120 9.05 4.48 10.39
CA ARG A 120 8.72 4.84 11.77
C ARG A 120 7.36 5.52 11.91
N GLY A 121 6.59 5.56 10.83
CA GLY A 121 5.25 6.14 10.81
C GLY A 121 4.27 5.29 11.61
N PRO A 122 3.08 5.85 11.89
CA PRO A 122 2.03 5.16 12.65
C PRO A 122 1.59 3.88 11.94
N HIS A 123 1.26 2.86 12.74
CA HIS A 123 0.63 1.62 12.28
C HIS A 123 -0.87 1.86 12.08
N ILE A 124 -1.31 1.93 10.82
CA ILE A 124 -2.71 2.19 10.48
C ILE A 124 -3.30 0.95 9.81
N VAL A 125 -4.39 0.44 10.37
CA VAL A 125 -5.16 -0.67 9.81
C VAL A 125 -6.43 -0.12 9.17
N ALA A 126 -6.66 -0.38 7.89
CA ALA A 126 -7.91 -0.09 7.19
C ALA A 126 -8.68 -1.40 6.97
N ILE A 127 -9.96 -1.44 7.33
CA ILE A 127 -10.83 -2.63 7.22
C ILE A 127 -12.02 -2.31 6.32
N GLY A 128 -12.32 -3.17 5.35
CA GLY A 128 -13.38 -2.93 4.38
C GLY A 128 -13.15 -3.64 3.04
N GLY A 129 -13.47 -2.96 1.95
CA GLY A 129 -13.35 -3.47 0.59
C GLY A 129 -13.71 -2.42 -0.47
N GLY A 130 -13.93 -2.87 -1.69
CA GLY A 130 -14.44 -2.08 -2.80
C GLY A 130 -13.47 -1.00 -3.30
N THR A 131 -14.04 0.11 -3.81
CA THR A 131 -13.29 1.13 -4.56
C THR A 131 -12.92 2.39 -3.75
N GLY A 132 -13.39 2.51 -2.51
CA GLY A 132 -13.11 3.64 -1.61
C GLY A 132 -11.78 3.50 -0.87
N MET A 133 -11.54 2.33 -0.25
CA MET A 133 -10.32 2.03 0.50
C MET A 133 -9.02 2.24 -0.31
N PRO A 134 -8.91 1.87 -1.60
CA PRO A 134 -7.73 2.21 -2.41
C PRO A 134 -7.39 3.72 -2.43
N GLY A 135 -8.39 4.60 -2.34
CA GLY A 135 -8.19 6.04 -2.24
C GLY A 135 -7.58 6.45 -0.89
N LEU A 136 -8.12 5.93 0.21
CA LEU A 136 -7.57 6.12 1.55
C LEU A 136 -6.10 5.66 1.63
N LEU A 137 -5.81 4.44 1.14
CA LEU A 137 -4.46 3.87 1.15
C LEU A 137 -3.47 4.71 0.33
N ARG A 138 -3.85 5.15 -0.87
CA ARG A 138 -3.02 6.06 -1.69
C ARG A 138 -2.78 7.40 -1.00
N GLY A 139 -3.78 7.94 -0.31
CA GLY A 139 -3.65 9.17 0.46
C GLY A 139 -2.69 9.04 1.65
N LEU A 140 -2.67 7.88 2.31
CA LEU A 140 -1.84 7.64 3.50
C LEU A 140 -0.41 7.15 3.18
N SER A 141 -0.19 6.51 2.03
CA SER A 141 1.12 5.94 1.63
C SER A 141 2.30 6.94 1.61
N PRO A 142 2.11 8.26 1.41
CA PRO A 142 3.19 9.24 1.53
C PRO A 142 3.66 9.46 2.97
N TYR A 143 2.86 9.10 3.98
CA TYR A 143 3.07 9.45 5.39
C TYR A 143 3.55 8.27 6.23
N THR A 144 3.16 7.04 5.88
CA THR A 144 3.58 5.82 6.62
C THR A 144 3.76 4.64 5.67
N SER A 145 4.74 3.79 5.95
CA SER A 145 4.92 2.48 5.31
C SER A 145 4.15 1.38 6.06
N ASN A 146 3.63 1.68 7.26
CA ASN A 146 3.04 0.72 8.19
C ASN A 146 1.52 0.63 7.99
N LEU A 147 1.09 0.51 6.73
CA LEU A 147 -0.32 0.36 6.34
C LEU A 147 -0.69 -1.12 6.26
N THR A 148 -1.82 -1.48 6.85
CA THR A 148 -2.43 -2.81 6.68
C THR A 148 -3.86 -2.67 6.20
N ALA A 149 -4.19 -3.25 5.04
CA ALA A 149 -5.57 -3.36 4.56
C ALA A 149 -6.11 -4.76 4.86
N ILE A 150 -7.20 -4.85 5.63
CA ILE A 150 -7.95 -6.09 5.87
C ILE A 150 -9.17 -6.07 4.95
N VAL A 151 -9.28 -7.09 4.10
CA VAL A 151 -10.21 -7.12 2.98
C VAL A 151 -11.15 -8.32 3.10
N THR A 152 -12.44 -8.09 2.83
CA THR A 152 -13.44 -9.16 2.79
C THR A 152 -13.21 -10.11 1.62
N VAL A 153 -13.54 -11.39 1.82
CA VAL A 153 -13.47 -12.45 0.80
C VAL A 153 -14.86 -12.91 0.34
N ALA A 154 -15.90 -12.10 0.60
CA ALA A 154 -17.29 -12.44 0.29
C ALA A 154 -17.75 -12.06 -1.13
N ASP A 155 -16.94 -11.30 -1.89
CA ASP A 155 -17.22 -10.88 -3.27
C ASP A 155 -17.51 -12.09 -4.18
N ASP A 156 -18.55 -11.98 -4.99
CA ASP A 156 -18.95 -12.99 -5.98
C ASP A 156 -19.30 -12.37 -7.35
N GLY A 157 -18.97 -11.10 -7.54
CA GLY A 157 -19.28 -10.31 -8.73
C GLY A 157 -18.22 -10.43 -9.83
N GLY A 158 -18.68 -10.27 -11.08
CA GLY A 158 -17.84 -10.06 -12.26
C GLY A 158 -16.69 -11.07 -12.42
N SER A 159 -15.47 -10.55 -12.64
CA SER A 159 -14.26 -11.39 -12.83
C SER A 159 -13.85 -12.13 -11.56
N SER A 160 -14.15 -11.61 -10.36
CA SER A 160 -13.82 -12.30 -9.10
C SER A 160 -14.73 -13.52 -8.93
N GLY A 161 -16.03 -13.31 -9.12
CA GLY A 161 -17.04 -14.36 -9.03
C GLY A 161 -16.86 -15.52 -9.99
N ARG A 162 -16.46 -15.22 -11.25
CA ARG A 162 -16.15 -16.28 -12.23
C ARG A 162 -14.98 -17.16 -11.76
N LEU A 163 -13.86 -16.55 -11.35
CA LEU A 163 -12.70 -17.30 -10.86
C LEU A 163 -13.03 -18.09 -9.59
N ARG A 164 -13.87 -17.54 -8.72
CA ARG A 164 -14.36 -18.22 -7.52
C ARG A 164 -15.18 -19.47 -7.85
N ARG A 165 -16.11 -19.37 -8.81
CA ARG A 165 -16.96 -20.50 -9.23
C ARG A 165 -16.20 -21.55 -10.05
N GLU A 166 -15.30 -21.13 -10.93
CA GLU A 166 -14.59 -22.02 -11.86
C GLU A 166 -13.37 -22.70 -11.22
N LEU A 167 -12.66 -22.00 -10.33
CA LEU A 167 -11.39 -22.47 -9.77
C LEU A 167 -11.43 -22.69 -8.24
N GLY A 168 -12.57 -22.42 -7.58
CA GLY A 168 -12.71 -22.57 -6.13
C GLY A 168 -11.83 -21.60 -5.32
N LEU A 169 -11.36 -20.52 -5.94
CA LEU A 169 -10.45 -19.56 -5.33
C LEU A 169 -11.20 -18.47 -4.55
N LEU A 170 -10.55 -17.89 -3.54
CA LEU A 170 -11.06 -16.66 -2.90
C LEU A 170 -11.12 -15.50 -3.91
N PRO A 171 -12.10 -14.59 -3.81
CA PRO A 171 -12.30 -13.55 -4.80
C PRO A 171 -11.13 -12.55 -4.80
N PRO A 172 -10.38 -12.42 -5.92
CA PRO A 172 -9.16 -11.62 -5.95
C PRO A 172 -9.38 -10.11 -6.18
N GLY A 173 -10.61 -9.66 -6.49
CA GLY A 173 -10.87 -8.30 -6.99
C GLY A 173 -10.50 -7.19 -6.03
N ASP A 174 -10.95 -7.27 -4.78
CA ASP A 174 -10.65 -6.25 -3.78
C ASP A 174 -9.18 -6.31 -3.33
N PHE A 175 -8.58 -7.50 -3.29
CA PHE A 175 -7.14 -7.64 -3.08
C PHE A 175 -6.36 -6.92 -4.17
N ARG A 176 -6.67 -7.18 -5.45
CA ARG A 176 -6.05 -6.51 -6.58
C ARG A 176 -6.12 -4.98 -6.45
N ASN A 177 -7.28 -4.44 -6.09
CA ASN A 177 -7.46 -2.98 -5.96
C ASN A 177 -6.56 -2.37 -4.87
N ASN A 178 -6.46 -3.03 -3.72
CA ASN A 178 -5.64 -2.57 -2.60
C ASN A 178 -4.15 -2.82 -2.82
N LEU A 179 -3.77 -3.95 -3.44
CA LEU A 179 -2.40 -4.23 -3.87
C LEU A 179 -1.90 -3.15 -4.85
N ALA A 180 -2.73 -2.77 -5.83
CA ALA A 180 -2.39 -1.72 -6.77
C ALA A 180 -2.28 -0.34 -6.10
N ALA A 181 -3.08 -0.07 -5.06
CA ALA A 181 -3.01 1.18 -4.30
C ALA A 181 -1.74 1.34 -3.45
N LEU A 182 -1.14 0.22 -3.01
CA LEU A 182 0.06 0.20 -2.18
C LEU A 182 1.35 -0.09 -2.97
N ALA A 183 1.26 -0.32 -4.29
CA ALA A 183 2.40 -0.62 -5.13
C ALA A 183 3.36 0.58 -5.24
N ARG A 184 4.67 0.30 -5.15
CA ARG A 184 5.69 1.37 -5.09
C ARG A 184 5.87 2.15 -6.40
N ASP A 185 5.62 1.50 -7.55
CA ASP A 185 5.66 2.11 -8.88
C ASP A 185 4.24 2.26 -9.41
N GLU A 186 3.60 3.35 -8.99
CA GLU A 186 2.16 3.57 -9.13
C GLU A 186 1.68 3.70 -10.58
N ALA A 187 2.55 4.02 -11.54
CA ALA A 187 2.08 4.38 -12.89
C ALA A 187 1.88 3.15 -13.79
N LEU A 188 2.93 2.35 -14.02
CA LEU A 188 2.86 1.24 -14.98
C LEU A 188 2.28 -0.02 -14.34
N LEU A 189 2.71 -0.36 -13.13
CA LEU A 189 2.32 -1.61 -12.49
C LEU A 189 0.83 -1.61 -12.12
N THR A 190 0.32 -0.47 -11.65
CA THR A 190 -1.12 -0.26 -11.44
C THR A 190 -1.91 -0.45 -12.72
N GLN A 191 -1.46 0.13 -13.84
CA GLN A 191 -2.14 -0.03 -15.13
C GLN A 191 -2.18 -1.50 -15.57
N VAL A 192 -1.06 -2.21 -15.41
CA VAL A 192 -0.99 -3.64 -15.74
C VAL A 192 -1.92 -4.46 -14.85
N LEU A 193 -1.91 -4.26 -13.53
CA LEU A 193 -2.79 -4.97 -12.62
C LEU A 193 -4.27 -4.69 -12.89
N GLN A 194 -4.59 -3.45 -13.25
CA GLN A 194 -5.96 -3.00 -13.52
C GLN A 194 -6.42 -3.28 -14.97
N TYR A 195 -5.52 -3.74 -15.84
CA TYR A 195 -5.85 -4.05 -17.23
C TYR A 195 -6.96 -5.09 -17.31
N ARG A 196 -7.99 -4.81 -18.12
CA ARG A 196 -9.13 -5.70 -18.36
C ARG A 196 -9.15 -6.14 -19.81
N PHE A 197 -9.10 -7.45 -20.03
CA PHE A 197 -9.15 -8.04 -21.36
C PHE A 197 -10.52 -7.77 -22.02
N GLY A 198 -10.52 -7.42 -23.31
CA GLY A 198 -11.75 -7.19 -24.10
C GLY A 198 -12.42 -5.82 -23.93
N ALA A 199 -11.84 -4.89 -23.15
CA ALA A 199 -12.36 -3.53 -22.98
C ALA A 199 -11.90 -2.52 -24.06
N MET A 200 -11.16 -2.98 -25.08
CA MET A 200 -10.81 -2.13 -26.22
C MET A 200 -12.06 -1.93 -27.09
N PRO A 201 -12.39 -0.70 -27.52
CA PRO A 201 -13.33 -0.54 -28.63
C PRO A 201 -12.74 -1.31 -29.82
N SER A 202 -13.59 -2.05 -30.53
CA SER A 202 -13.30 -2.41 -31.91
C SER A 202 -12.92 -1.11 -32.61
N VAL A 203 -11.63 -0.94 -32.90
CA VAL A 203 -11.20 0.12 -33.80
C VAL A 203 -11.74 -0.33 -35.14
N ALA A 204 -12.91 0.20 -35.50
CA ALA A 204 -13.35 0.21 -36.88
C ALA A 204 -12.33 1.08 -37.64
N THR A 205 -11.25 0.46 -38.10
CA THR A 205 -10.32 1.08 -39.05
C THR A 205 -11.12 1.27 -40.34
N PRO A 206 -11.39 2.50 -40.80
CA PRO A 206 -12.03 2.68 -42.09
C PRO A 206 -11.04 2.21 -43.15
N GLY A 207 -11.36 1.13 -43.85
CA GLY A 207 -10.69 0.76 -45.10
C GLY A 207 -9.57 -0.28 -45.05
N VAL A 208 -9.47 -1.13 -44.01
CA VAL A 208 -8.60 -2.32 -44.09
C VAL A 208 -9.44 -3.58 -43.92
N ALA A 209 -9.59 -4.33 -45.02
CA ALA A 209 -10.21 -5.64 -45.00
C ALA A 209 -9.36 -6.61 -44.16
N THR A 210 -9.89 -7.01 -43.01
CA THR A 210 -9.35 -8.14 -42.24
C THR A 210 -9.59 -9.42 -43.06
N PRO A 211 -8.58 -10.27 -43.31
CA PRO A 211 -8.82 -11.55 -43.97
C PRO A 211 -9.74 -12.38 -43.08
N GLY A 212 -10.86 -12.83 -43.65
CA GLY A 212 -11.83 -13.65 -42.96
C GLY A 212 -11.17 -14.90 -42.41
N ILE A 213 -11.29 -15.10 -41.10
CA ILE A 213 -11.31 -16.44 -40.55
C ILE A 213 -12.61 -17.05 -41.07
N VAL A 214 -12.48 -17.84 -42.13
CA VAL A 214 -13.54 -18.68 -42.66
C VAL A 214 -13.95 -19.64 -41.55
N PRO A 215 -15.22 -19.64 -41.09
CA PRO A 215 -15.70 -20.70 -40.22
C PRO A 215 -15.78 -21.98 -41.07
N PRO A 216 -15.29 -23.14 -40.59
CA PRO A 216 -15.51 -24.37 -41.31
C PRO A 216 -17.00 -24.71 -41.20
N ASP A 217 -17.65 -24.62 -42.36
CA ASP A 217 -18.79 -25.39 -42.83
C ASP A 217 -19.88 -25.75 -41.81
N GLY A 218 -20.99 -25.02 -41.93
CA GLY A 218 -22.25 -25.42 -41.33
C GLY A 218 -22.76 -26.72 -41.94
N ASN A 219 -23.02 -27.71 -41.08
CA ASN A 219 -24.04 -28.70 -41.34
C ASN A 219 -24.72 -29.12 -40.03
N GLY A 220 -25.98 -28.73 -39.89
CA GLY A 220 -27.06 -29.41 -39.16
C GLY A 220 -26.86 -29.85 -37.70
N GLY A 221 -27.56 -29.16 -36.80
CA GLY A 221 -28.30 -29.83 -35.72
C GLY A 221 -27.70 -29.77 -34.30
N ALA A 222 -28.47 -29.13 -33.43
CA ALA A 222 -28.56 -29.33 -31.98
C ALA A 222 -27.40 -28.91 -31.06
N ALA A 223 -27.84 -28.35 -29.93
CA ALA A 223 -27.17 -28.07 -28.67
C ALA A 223 -26.39 -26.75 -28.56
N ASP A 224 -26.84 -25.93 -27.61
CA ASP A 224 -26.06 -24.92 -26.91
C ASP A 224 -24.68 -25.48 -26.52
N GLU A 225 -23.64 -25.16 -27.27
CA GLU A 225 -22.28 -25.28 -26.76
C GLU A 225 -21.99 -24.06 -25.87
N PRO A 226 -21.63 -24.24 -24.59
CA PRO A 226 -21.23 -23.12 -23.76
C PRO A 226 -19.94 -22.54 -24.34
N ALA A 227 -19.95 -21.23 -24.61
CA ALA A 227 -18.75 -20.52 -25.03
C ALA A 227 -17.58 -20.89 -24.12
N ALA A 228 -16.49 -21.38 -24.70
CA ALA A 228 -15.24 -21.66 -23.97
C ALA A 228 -14.87 -20.44 -23.09
N PRO A 229 -14.37 -20.63 -21.86
CA PRO A 229 -14.12 -19.54 -20.92
C PRO A 229 -12.99 -18.65 -21.45
N GLY A 230 -13.37 -17.62 -22.21
CA GLY A 230 -12.45 -16.66 -22.80
C GLY A 230 -11.89 -15.69 -21.76
N LEU A 231 -10.72 -15.13 -22.04
CA LEU A 231 -10.09 -14.09 -21.21
C LEU A 231 -10.95 -12.81 -21.10
N THR A 232 -11.94 -12.63 -21.98
CA THR A 232 -12.79 -11.45 -22.05
C THR A 232 -13.43 -11.09 -20.70
N GLY A 233 -13.27 -9.83 -20.30
CA GLY A 233 -13.79 -9.29 -19.05
C GLY A 233 -12.96 -9.62 -17.80
N HIS A 234 -11.99 -10.53 -17.87
CA HIS A 234 -11.07 -10.76 -16.75
C HIS A 234 -10.10 -9.59 -16.59
N ALA A 235 -9.76 -9.28 -15.34
CA ALA A 235 -8.67 -8.38 -15.05
C ALA A 235 -7.36 -9.16 -14.92
N PHE A 236 -6.26 -8.63 -15.49
CA PHE A 236 -4.96 -9.28 -15.42
C PHE A 236 -4.52 -9.54 -13.97
N GLY A 237 -4.70 -8.57 -13.06
CA GLY A 237 -4.36 -8.78 -11.66
C GLY A 237 -5.14 -9.92 -10.98
N ASN A 238 -6.38 -10.17 -11.39
CA ASN A 238 -7.15 -11.31 -10.87
C ASN A 238 -6.57 -12.63 -11.36
N LEU A 239 -6.16 -12.69 -12.63
CA LEU A 239 -5.50 -13.87 -13.22
C LEU A 239 -4.12 -14.10 -12.62
N LEU A 240 -3.37 -13.03 -12.33
CA LEU A 240 -2.09 -13.11 -11.63
C LEU A 240 -2.26 -13.75 -10.25
N LEU A 241 -3.23 -13.28 -9.45
CA LEU A 241 -3.51 -13.85 -8.13
C LEU A 241 -3.99 -15.31 -8.23
N ALA A 242 -4.81 -15.63 -9.23
CA ALA A 242 -5.24 -17.00 -9.48
C ALA A 242 -4.06 -17.92 -9.84
N ALA A 243 -3.17 -17.47 -10.74
CA ALA A 243 -1.98 -18.22 -11.12
C ALA A 243 -1.02 -18.41 -9.94
N LEU A 244 -0.77 -17.37 -9.14
CA LEU A 244 0.04 -17.46 -7.94
C LEU A 244 -0.57 -18.43 -6.91
N THR A 245 -1.89 -18.47 -6.78
CA THR A 245 -2.57 -19.43 -5.90
C THR A 245 -2.40 -20.86 -6.39
N GLY A 246 -2.54 -21.11 -7.70
CA GLY A 246 -2.27 -22.41 -8.29
C GLY A 246 -0.81 -22.88 -8.14
N ILE A 247 0.15 -21.95 -8.18
CA ILE A 247 1.59 -22.25 -8.05
C ILE A 247 1.99 -22.49 -6.59
N THR A 248 1.51 -21.65 -5.67
CA THR A 248 1.91 -21.70 -4.25
C THR A 248 1.10 -22.71 -3.44
N GLY A 249 -0.07 -23.11 -3.94
CA GLY A 249 -0.97 -24.08 -3.30
C GLY A 249 -1.93 -23.48 -2.28
N SER A 250 -1.76 -22.21 -1.89
CA SER A 250 -2.68 -21.51 -0.98
C SER A 250 -2.80 -20.02 -1.30
N PHE A 251 -3.96 -19.44 -0.98
CA PHE A 251 -4.24 -18.05 -1.30
C PHE A 251 -3.36 -17.07 -0.49
N ASP A 252 -3.03 -17.41 0.75
CA ASP A 252 -2.19 -16.57 1.60
C ASP A 252 -0.73 -16.53 1.13
N GLU A 253 -0.15 -17.67 0.71
CA GLU A 253 1.19 -17.69 0.11
C GLU A 253 1.22 -16.95 -1.23
N ALA A 254 0.15 -17.08 -2.04
CA ALA A 254 -0.01 -16.29 -3.26
C ALA A 254 -0.06 -14.80 -2.99
N LEU A 255 -0.79 -14.38 -1.95
CA LEU A 255 -0.86 -12.98 -1.55
C LEU A 255 0.51 -12.49 -1.04
N LEU A 256 1.23 -13.27 -0.23
CA LEU A 256 2.59 -12.94 0.19
C LEU A 256 3.55 -12.80 -1.01
N ALA A 257 3.46 -13.71 -1.98
CA ALA A 257 4.25 -13.64 -3.21
C ALA A 257 3.91 -12.38 -4.03
N ALA A 258 2.63 -12.09 -4.24
CA ALA A 258 2.18 -10.90 -4.95
C ALA A 258 2.68 -9.62 -4.28
N GLN A 259 2.54 -9.52 -2.96
CA GLN A 259 2.99 -8.34 -2.21
C GLN A 259 4.51 -8.10 -2.33
N ARG A 260 5.32 -9.17 -2.37
CA ARG A 260 6.77 -9.10 -2.58
C ARG A 260 7.12 -8.66 -4.01
N VAL A 261 6.48 -9.26 -5.02
CA VAL A 261 6.68 -8.93 -6.44
C VAL A 261 6.32 -7.48 -6.73
N LEU A 262 5.24 -6.97 -6.11
CA LEU A 262 4.76 -5.61 -6.28
C LEU A 262 5.49 -4.58 -5.40
N ALA A 263 6.43 -5.03 -4.56
CA ALA A 263 7.21 -4.21 -3.64
C ALA A 263 6.35 -3.20 -2.84
N LEU A 264 5.29 -3.69 -2.18
CA LEU A 264 4.30 -2.83 -1.54
C LEU A 264 4.85 -1.97 -0.40
N ARG A 265 4.19 -0.82 -0.21
CA ARG A 265 4.31 0.04 0.99
C ARG A 265 3.22 -0.31 1.99
N GLY A 266 3.41 -1.42 2.70
CA GLY A 266 2.42 -1.98 3.62
C GLY A 266 2.02 -3.39 3.22
N GLN A 267 0.86 -3.83 3.68
CA GLN A 267 0.35 -5.18 3.43
C GLN A 267 -1.17 -5.20 3.22
N VAL A 268 -1.64 -6.18 2.47
CA VAL A 268 -3.05 -6.51 2.26
C VAL A 268 -3.26 -7.92 2.81
N LEU A 269 -4.26 -8.09 3.66
CA LEU A 269 -4.58 -9.32 4.37
C LEU A 269 -6.06 -9.66 4.16
N PRO A 270 -6.42 -10.94 4.00
CA PRO A 270 -7.82 -11.36 3.99
C PRO A 270 -8.41 -11.30 5.41
N SER A 271 -9.72 -11.08 5.50
CA SER A 271 -10.44 -11.21 6.78
C SER A 271 -10.45 -12.66 7.27
N THR A 272 -10.63 -13.61 6.35
CA THR A 272 -10.60 -15.05 6.57
C THR A 272 -10.03 -15.77 5.34
N LEU A 273 -9.47 -16.96 5.53
CA LEU A 273 -9.09 -17.85 4.42
C LEU A 273 -10.21 -18.81 4.03
N GLU A 274 -11.32 -18.82 4.77
CA GLU A 274 -12.48 -19.63 4.46
C GLU A 274 -13.29 -18.98 3.33
N ASN A 275 -13.84 -19.82 2.45
CA ASN A 275 -14.69 -19.36 1.36
C ASN A 275 -16.09 -19.05 1.90
N VAL A 276 -16.37 -17.76 2.14
CA VAL A 276 -17.64 -17.29 2.72
C VAL A 276 -18.51 -16.58 1.68
N THR A 277 -19.82 -16.76 1.79
CA THR A 277 -20.83 -16.06 1.00
C THR A 277 -21.59 -15.09 1.88
N LEU A 278 -21.82 -13.88 1.38
CA LEU A 278 -22.65 -12.90 2.06
C LEU A 278 -24.12 -13.20 1.77
N VAL A 279 -24.94 -13.22 2.82
CA VAL A 279 -26.40 -13.41 2.71
C VAL A 279 -27.09 -12.27 3.43
N ALA A 280 -28.10 -11.68 2.78
CA ALA A 280 -28.89 -10.58 3.34
C ALA A 280 -30.37 -10.96 3.49
N GLU A 281 -30.98 -10.48 4.56
CA GLU A 281 -32.43 -10.40 4.73
C GLU A 281 -32.86 -9.02 4.21
N VAL A 282 -33.67 -9.01 3.14
CA VAL A 282 -34.09 -7.79 2.43
C VAL A 282 -35.60 -7.66 2.52
N ALA A 283 -36.07 -6.58 3.12
CA ALA A 283 -37.48 -6.21 3.15
C ALA A 283 -37.88 -5.54 1.83
N LEU A 284 -38.73 -6.20 1.05
CA LEU A 284 -39.23 -5.67 -0.22
C LEU A 284 -40.29 -4.59 0.01
N PRO A 285 -40.53 -3.69 -0.97
CA PRO A 285 -41.57 -2.67 -0.87
C PRO A 285 -42.98 -3.21 -0.62
N GLN A 286 -43.25 -4.48 -0.98
CA GLN A 286 -44.53 -5.15 -0.74
C GLN A 286 -44.67 -5.74 0.68
N GLY A 287 -43.67 -5.56 1.55
CA GLY A 287 -43.71 -5.93 2.98
C GLY A 287 -43.24 -7.35 3.31
N GLU A 288 -42.93 -8.19 2.32
CA GLU A 288 -42.32 -9.50 2.52
C GLU A 288 -40.79 -9.37 2.62
N SER A 289 -40.18 -10.10 3.55
CA SER A 289 -38.73 -10.21 3.66
C SER A 289 -38.24 -11.43 2.92
N VAL A 290 -37.27 -11.24 2.03
CA VAL A 290 -36.65 -12.31 1.25
C VAL A 290 -35.18 -12.46 1.61
N GLU A 291 -34.69 -13.69 1.53
CA GLU A 291 -33.28 -13.97 1.68
C GLU A 291 -32.57 -13.90 0.32
N VAL A 292 -31.51 -13.10 0.25
CA VAL A 292 -30.71 -12.91 -0.96
C VAL A 292 -29.28 -13.33 -0.68
N SER A 293 -28.79 -14.32 -1.42
CA SER A 293 -27.44 -14.85 -1.31
C SER A 293 -26.56 -14.29 -2.42
N GLY A 294 -25.36 -13.84 -2.06
CA GLY A 294 -24.36 -13.29 -2.96
C GLY A 294 -24.24 -11.77 -2.89
N GLU A 295 -23.01 -11.27 -2.76
CA GLU A 295 -22.71 -9.85 -2.64
C GLU A 295 -23.29 -9.04 -3.80
N SER A 296 -23.09 -9.52 -5.03
CA SER A 296 -23.51 -8.83 -6.24
C SER A 296 -25.03 -8.86 -6.47
N ALA A 297 -25.75 -9.78 -5.82
CA ALA A 297 -27.21 -9.92 -5.93
C ALA A 297 -27.97 -9.03 -4.93
N ILE A 298 -27.38 -8.77 -3.76
CA ILE A 298 -28.03 -8.04 -2.66
C ILE A 298 -28.55 -6.65 -3.09
N PRO A 299 -27.74 -5.76 -3.72
CA PRO A 299 -28.24 -4.45 -4.15
C PRO A 299 -29.31 -4.52 -5.24
N GLN A 300 -29.39 -5.63 -6.00
CA GLN A 300 -30.34 -5.80 -7.10
C GLN A 300 -31.73 -6.21 -6.62
N ALA A 301 -31.88 -6.62 -5.36
CA ALA A 301 -33.16 -7.04 -4.78
C ALA A 301 -34.17 -5.88 -4.66
N GLY A 302 -33.71 -4.62 -4.66
CA GLY A 302 -34.58 -3.44 -4.71
C GLY A 302 -35.42 -3.21 -3.45
N GLY A 303 -34.96 -3.69 -2.30
CA GLY A 303 -35.59 -3.49 -0.99
C GLY A 303 -34.61 -2.93 0.05
N ARG A 304 -35.08 -2.79 1.29
CA ARG A 304 -34.25 -2.33 2.42
C ARG A 304 -33.55 -3.52 3.06
N ILE A 305 -32.21 -3.48 3.14
CA ILE A 305 -31.44 -4.49 3.86
C ILE A 305 -31.70 -4.35 5.36
N GLU A 306 -32.23 -5.39 5.98
CA GLU A 306 -32.47 -5.43 7.43
C GLU A 306 -31.26 -5.99 8.17
N ARG A 307 -30.71 -7.09 7.64
CA ARG A 307 -29.59 -7.80 8.26
C ARG A 307 -28.72 -8.50 7.24
N VAL A 308 -27.42 -8.61 7.53
CA VAL A 308 -26.47 -9.45 6.78
C VAL A 308 -25.78 -10.48 7.67
N ARG A 309 -25.44 -11.63 7.09
CA ARG A 309 -24.66 -12.70 7.73
C ARG A 309 -23.68 -13.32 6.73
N LEU A 310 -22.66 -14.00 7.25
CA LEU A 310 -21.77 -14.84 6.45
C LEU A 310 -22.26 -16.30 6.49
N GLU A 311 -22.03 -17.00 5.39
CA GLU A 311 -22.24 -18.44 5.26
C GLU A 311 -20.97 -19.10 4.69
N PRO A 312 -20.28 -19.98 5.45
CA PRO A 312 -20.59 -20.41 6.82
C PRO A 312 -20.43 -19.27 7.86
N SER A 313 -21.25 -19.30 8.91
CA SER A 313 -21.29 -18.24 9.94
C SER A 313 -20.15 -18.30 10.95
N HIS A 314 -19.42 -19.41 11.02
CA HIS A 314 -18.34 -19.65 11.97
C HIS A 314 -16.94 -19.44 11.37
N ALA A 315 -16.83 -18.66 10.29
CA ALA A 315 -15.54 -18.41 9.64
C ALA A 315 -14.54 -17.79 10.62
N ARG A 316 -13.33 -18.36 10.67
CA ARG A 316 -12.25 -17.92 11.56
C ARG A 316 -11.48 -16.77 10.93
N ALA A 317 -11.05 -15.81 11.75
CA ALA A 317 -10.22 -14.73 11.24
C ALA A 317 -8.84 -15.23 10.81
N TYR A 318 -8.28 -14.61 9.79
CA TYR A 318 -6.89 -14.84 9.40
C TYR A 318 -5.94 -14.32 10.50
N PRO A 319 -5.10 -15.16 11.14
CA PRO A 319 -4.32 -14.75 12.31
C PRO A 319 -3.42 -13.52 12.13
N PRO A 320 -2.77 -13.29 10.97
CA PRO A 320 -2.07 -12.03 10.70
C PRO A 320 -2.96 -10.78 10.77
N ALA A 321 -4.24 -10.88 10.40
CA ALA A 321 -5.18 -9.76 10.48
C ALA A 321 -5.45 -9.39 11.95
N LEU A 322 -5.62 -10.39 12.83
CA LEU A 322 -5.74 -10.16 14.28
C LEU A 322 -4.48 -9.50 14.86
N ARG A 323 -3.29 -9.98 14.46
CA ARG A 323 -2.02 -9.35 14.89
C ARG A 323 -1.91 -7.90 14.44
N ALA A 324 -2.37 -7.60 13.22
CA ALA A 324 -2.38 -6.23 12.71
C ALA A 324 -3.30 -5.32 13.54
N ILE A 325 -4.51 -5.80 13.89
CA ILE A 325 -5.45 -5.06 14.74
C ILE A 325 -4.85 -4.73 16.11
N PHE A 326 -4.21 -5.70 16.78
CA PHE A 326 -3.60 -5.47 18.09
C PHE A 326 -2.31 -4.65 18.05
N GLY A 327 -1.64 -4.59 16.89
CA GLY A 327 -0.45 -3.78 16.67
C GLY A 327 -0.72 -2.40 16.09
N ALA A 328 -1.98 -2.03 15.88
CA ALA A 328 -2.36 -0.75 15.30
C ALA A 328 -2.23 0.40 16.30
N ASP A 329 -1.87 1.58 15.81
CA ASP A 329 -2.05 2.86 16.51
C ASP A 329 -3.43 3.46 16.20
N LEU A 330 -3.96 3.18 15.00
CA LEU A 330 -5.27 3.64 14.53
C LEU A 330 -5.91 2.60 13.62
N ILE A 331 -7.22 2.39 13.77
CA ILE A 331 -8.01 1.49 12.94
C ILE A 331 -9.10 2.29 12.23
N ILE A 332 -9.17 2.16 10.90
CA ILE A 332 -10.16 2.81 10.06
C ILE A 332 -11.10 1.75 9.48
N LEU A 333 -12.40 1.91 9.68
CA LEU A 333 -13.43 1.16 8.98
C LEU A 333 -13.88 1.95 7.75
N GLY A 334 -13.71 1.38 6.55
CA GLY A 334 -14.03 2.03 5.29
C GLY A 334 -12.94 3.02 4.80
N PRO A 335 -13.29 3.91 3.86
CA PRO A 335 -14.58 4.04 3.20
C PRO A 335 -14.88 2.86 2.27
N GLY A 336 -16.16 2.51 2.13
CA GLY A 336 -16.61 1.38 1.32
C GLY A 336 -18.10 1.10 1.53
N SER A 337 -18.68 0.25 0.68
CA SER A 337 -20.08 -0.13 0.82
C SER A 337 -20.36 -0.71 2.21
N LEU A 338 -21.42 -0.24 2.85
CA LEU A 338 -21.68 -0.58 4.26
C LEU A 338 -21.92 -2.09 4.42
N TYR A 339 -22.88 -2.63 3.66
CA TYR A 339 -23.34 -4.01 3.80
C TYR A 339 -22.46 -5.03 3.07
N THR A 340 -21.84 -4.63 1.96
CA THR A 340 -21.08 -5.53 1.08
C THR A 340 -19.56 -5.44 1.25
N SER A 341 -19.03 -4.39 1.89
CA SER A 341 -17.58 -4.23 2.10
C SER A 341 -17.18 -4.12 3.57
N ILE A 342 -17.88 -3.32 4.38
CA ILE A 342 -17.48 -3.05 5.78
C ILE A 342 -18.02 -4.13 6.71
N LEU A 343 -19.35 -4.30 6.76
CA LEU A 343 -20.00 -5.27 7.64
C LEU A 343 -19.49 -6.70 7.44
N PRO A 344 -19.20 -7.21 6.23
CA PRO A 344 -18.71 -8.58 6.06
C PRO A 344 -17.39 -8.87 6.78
N ASN A 345 -16.53 -7.86 6.96
CA ASN A 345 -15.33 -8.01 7.78
C ASN A 345 -15.68 -8.10 9.28
N LEU A 346 -16.67 -7.31 9.74
CA LEU A 346 -17.10 -7.30 11.14
C LEU A 346 -17.93 -8.53 11.53
N LEU A 347 -18.54 -9.22 10.56
CA LEU A 347 -19.26 -10.46 10.78
C LEU A 347 -18.33 -11.65 11.09
N VAL A 348 -17.03 -11.52 10.83
CA VAL A 348 -16.03 -12.47 11.30
C VAL A 348 -15.82 -12.25 12.81
N ALA A 349 -16.39 -13.13 13.64
CA ALA A 349 -16.49 -12.94 15.08
C ALA A 349 -15.14 -12.62 15.76
N ASP A 350 -14.08 -13.32 15.36
CA ASP A 350 -12.73 -13.09 15.89
C ASP A 350 -12.22 -11.65 15.59
N LEU A 351 -12.54 -11.07 14.43
CA LEU A 351 -12.18 -9.69 14.08
C LEU A 351 -12.98 -8.69 14.93
N ALA A 352 -14.30 -8.88 15.05
CA ALA A 352 -15.12 -8.02 15.90
C ALA A 352 -14.70 -8.09 17.38
N GLU A 353 -14.30 -9.27 17.88
CA GLU A 353 -13.73 -9.42 19.22
C GLU A 353 -12.38 -8.71 19.36
N ALA A 354 -11.49 -8.83 18.38
CA ALA A 354 -10.22 -8.10 18.39
C ALA A 354 -10.42 -6.58 18.39
N LEU A 355 -11.40 -6.07 17.65
CA LEU A 355 -11.74 -4.64 17.63
C LEU A 355 -12.31 -4.14 18.97
N ARG A 356 -13.04 -4.99 19.71
CA ARG A 356 -13.53 -4.64 21.07
C ARG A 356 -12.42 -4.58 22.12
N HIS A 357 -11.32 -5.31 21.91
CA HIS A 357 -10.23 -5.44 22.88
C HIS A 357 -8.94 -4.72 22.48
N THR A 358 -8.90 -4.12 21.28
CA THR A 358 -7.76 -3.32 20.86
C THR A 358 -7.64 -2.04 21.69
N ARG A 359 -6.42 -1.50 21.75
CA ARG A 359 -6.14 -0.19 22.37
C ARG A 359 -6.14 0.94 21.35
N ALA A 360 -6.12 0.60 20.07
CA ALA A 360 -6.19 1.56 18.99
C ALA A 360 -7.57 2.20 18.96
N ARG A 361 -7.62 3.48 18.57
CA ARG A 361 -8.89 4.13 18.27
C ARG A 361 -9.47 3.53 16.99
N VAL A 362 -10.75 3.16 17.01
CA VAL A 362 -11.50 2.65 15.87
C VAL A 362 -12.40 3.75 15.32
N VAL A 363 -12.17 4.09 14.06
CA VAL A 363 -12.79 5.22 13.39
C VAL A 363 -13.53 4.75 12.16
N TYR A 364 -14.82 5.05 12.06
CA TYR A 364 -15.58 4.82 10.84
C TYR A 364 -15.44 6.02 9.89
N VAL A 365 -15.10 5.78 8.62
CA VAL A 365 -15.18 6.80 7.57
C VAL A 365 -16.47 6.58 6.80
N CYS A 366 -17.42 7.49 7.00
CA CYS A 366 -18.75 7.42 6.39
C CYS A 366 -18.68 7.68 4.88
N ASN A 367 -19.55 7.00 4.13
CA ASN A 367 -19.69 7.24 2.70
C ASN A 367 -20.21 8.67 2.43
N LEU A 368 -19.76 9.28 1.33
CA LEU A 368 -20.22 10.62 0.91
C LEU A 368 -21.65 10.58 0.39
N ALA A 369 -22.00 9.51 -0.32
CA ALA A 369 -23.27 9.34 -0.98
C ALA A 369 -23.89 7.99 -0.61
N THR A 370 -25.22 7.96 -0.58
CA THR A 370 -25.98 6.71 -0.43
C THR A 370 -25.76 5.83 -1.66
N GLN A 371 -25.88 4.52 -1.45
CA GLN A 371 -25.73 3.51 -2.49
C GLN A 371 -27.10 2.89 -2.79
N PRO A 372 -27.57 2.95 -4.05
CA PRO A 372 -28.82 2.34 -4.46
C PRO A 372 -28.88 0.86 -4.12
N GLY A 373 -29.95 0.44 -3.45
CA GLY A 373 -30.18 -0.94 -3.02
C GLY A 373 -29.42 -1.35 -1.76
N GLU A 374 -28.58 -0.48 -1.18
CA GLU A 374 -27.86 -0.75 0.07
C GLU A 374 -28.22 0.24 1.19
N THR A 375 -28.07 1.54 0.92
CA THR A 375 -28.12 2.60 1.95
C THR A 375 -29.04 3.75 1.53
N ASP A 376 -30.08 3.45 0.75
CA ASP A 376 -31.06 4.45 0.31
C ASP A 376 -31.67 5.21 1.49
N GLY A 377 -31.54 6.54 1.45
CA GLY A 377 -32.05 7.44 2.50
C GLY A 377 -31.25 7.44 3.81
N TYR A 378 -30.10 6.76 3.90
CA TYR A 378 -29.32 6.71 5.14
C TYR A 378 -28.62 8.05 5.42
N SER A 379 -28.72 8.49 6.68
CA SER A 379 -27.86 9.50 7.29
C SER A 379 -26.56 8.88 7.85
N VAL A 380 -25.64 9.70 8.36
CA VAL A 380 -24.47 9.23 9.11
C VAL A 380 -24.91 8.43 10.35
N ALA A 381 -25.95 8.89 11.04
CA ALA A 381 -26.50 8.21 12.21
C ALA A 381 -27.01 6.80 11.86
N ASP A 382 -27.67 6.64 10.70
CA ASP A 382 -28.17 5.34 10.23
C ASP A 382 -27.03 4.36 9.91
N HIS A 383 -25.94 4.85 9.30
CA HIS A 383 -24.76 4.02 9.05
C HIS A 383 -24.14 3.51 10.37
N VAL A 384 -23.98 4.38 11.36
CA VAL A 384 -23.45 4.01 12.68
C VAL A 384 -24.40 3.04 13.41
N ALA A 385 -25.71 3.27 13.32
CA ALA A 385 -26.71 2.38 13.89
C ALA A 385 -26.65 0.98 13.26
N ALA A 386 -26.51 0.89 11.93
CA ALA A 386 -26.35 -0.38 11.22
C ALA A 386 -25.07 -1.12 11.64
N ILE A 387 -23.93 -0.43 11.78
CA ILE A 387 -22.70 -1.05 12.30
C ILE A 387 -22.90 -1.60 13.71
N THR A 388 -23.51 -0.80 14.59
CA THR A 388 -23.75 -1.16 15.98
C THR A 388 -24.71 -2.35 16.12
N ALA A 389 -25.72 -2.44 15.24
CA ALA A 389 -26.67 -3.55 15.21
C ALA A 389 -26.02 -4.88 14.79
N HIS A 390 -25.07 -4.84 13.86
CA HIS A 390 -24.41 -6.05 13.33
C HIS A 390 -23.19 -6.48 14.12
N ALA A 391 -22.51 -5.54 14.77
CA ALA A 391 -21.31 -5.79 15.55
C ALA A 391 -21.46 -5.17 16.96
N PRO A 392 -22.26 -5.79 17.84
CA PRO A 392 -22.57 -5.25 19.16
C PRO A 392 -21.34 -5.27 20.08
N GLY A 393 -21.24 -4.26 20.94
CA GLY A 393 -20.19 -4.15 21.97
C GLY A 393 -19.27 -2.94 21.84
N ALA A 394 -19.79 -1.79 21.40
CA ALA A 394 -19.08 -0.50 21.35
C ALA A 394 -17.72 -0.56 20.64
N ILE A 395 -17.72 -1.00 19.39
CA ILE A 395 -16.50 -1.08 18.56
C ILE A 395 -16.07 0.29 18.04
N LEU A 396 -16.98 1.24 17.90
CA LEU A 396 -16.71 2.53 17.28
C LEU A 396 -16.44 3.61 18.32
N ASP A 397 -15.25 4.22 18.27
CA ASP A 397 -14.93 5.39 19.08
C ASP A 397 -15.41 6.68 18.40
N SER A 398 -15.28 6.74 17.08
CA SER A 398 -15.56 7.95 16.30
C SER A 398 -16.00 7.67 14.88
N VAL A 399 -16.70 8.63 14.28
CA VAL A 399 -17.01 8.66 12.85
C VAL A 399 -16.51 9.96 12.23
N ILE A 400 -15.86 9.85 11.08
CA ILE A 400 -15.57 10.97 10.19
C ILE A 400 -16.63 10.99 9.10
N ALA A 401 -17.30 12.12 8.92
CA ALA A 401 -18.21 12.32 7.79
C ALA A 401 -17.97 13.68 7.12
N ASN A 402 -18.46 13.76 5.88
CA ASN A 402 -18.41 14.97 5.09
C ASN A 402 -19.46 15.99 5.54
N ASP A 403 -19.06 17.25 5.66
CA ASP A 403 -19.96 18.39 5.88
C ASP A 403 -20.06 19.34 4.68
N ASN A 404 -19.28 19.11 3.62
CA ASN A 404 -19.35 19.89 2.40
C ASN A 404 -20.44 19.32 1.46
N LEU A 405 -21.63 19.90 1.54
CA LEU A 405 -22.76 19.58 0.64
C LEU A 405 -22.86 20.55 -0.55
N SER A 406 -21.98 21.56 -0.61
CA SER A 406 -22.01 22.64 -1.59
C SER A 406 -21.34 22.26 -2.90
N ILE A 407 -21.90 21.27 -3.61
CA ILE A 407 -21.38 20.80 -4.89
C ILE A 407 -22.31 21.23 -6.03
N PRO A 408 -21.78 21.83 -7.11
CA PRO A 408 -22.59 22.21 -8.27
C PRO A 408 -23.36 21.01 -8.85
N PRO A 409 -24.64 21.19 -9.25
CA PRO A 409 -25.45 20.12 -9.86
C PRO A 409 -24.80 19.50 -11.11
N GLU A 410 -24.00 20.29 -11.83
CA GLU A 410 -23.33 19.91 -13.08
C GLU A 410 -22.22 18.86 -12.86
N THR A 411 -21.54 18.89 -11.71
CA THR A 411 -20.48 17.93 -11.33
C THR A 411 -20.98 16.83 -10.40
N GLY A 412 -22.09 17.05 -9.68
CA GLY A 412 -22.65 16.15 -8.67
C GLY A 412 -23.26 14.84 -9.20
N GLY A 413 -23.19 14.58 -10.51
CA GLY A 413 -23.71 13.35 -11.11
C GLY A 413 -25.25 13.26 -11.12
N GLY A 414 -25.97 14.36 -10.93
CA GLY A 414 -27.43 14.57 -11.12
C GLY A 414 -28.40 13.67 -10.32
N ARG A 415 -27.96 12.50 -9.85
CA ARG A 415 -28.71 11.46 -9.15
C ARG A 415 -28.04 11.02 -7.86
N THR A 416 -26.84 11.55 -7.56
CA THR A 416 -26.12 11.25 -6.32
C THR A 416 -26.86 11.87 -5.14
N GLN A 417 -27.27 11.05 -4.18
CA GLN A 417 -27.83 11.54 -2.93
C GLN A 417 -26.73 11.53 -1.86
N PHE A 418 -26.40 12.70 -1.31
CA PHE A 418 -25.40 12.80 -0.25
C PHE A 418 -25.95 12.26 1.06
N VAL A 419 -25.10 11.53 1.78
CA VAL A 419 -25.38 11.12 3.16
C VAL A 419 -25.46 12.37 4.03
N GLN A 420 -26.58 12.52 4.74
CA GLN A 420 -26.77 13.70 5.60
C GLN A 420 -25.89 13.58 6.86
N PRO A 421 -25.18 14.65 7.25
CA PRO A 421 -24.25 14.65 8.38
C PRO A 421 -24.95 14.74 9.74
N ASP A 422 -25.94 13.87 9.96
CA ASP A 422 -26.68 13.79 11.21
C ASP A 422 -25.83 13.11 12.29
N ALA A 423 -25.79 13.71 13.48
CA ALA A 423 -24.91 13.24 14.55
C ALA A 423 -25.38 11.88 15.09
N PRO A 424 -24.51 10.84 15.12
CA PRO A 424 -24.84 9.57 15.75
C PRO A 424 -24.85 9.70 17.28
N ALA A 425 -25.59 8.81 17.94
CA ALA A 425 -25.56 8.69 19.39
C ALA A 425 -24.37 7.83 19.86
N GLY A 426 -23.69 8.28 20.91
CA GLY A 426 -22.67 7.47 21.60
C GLY A 426 -21.33 7.29 20.88
N VAL A 427 -21.08 8.04 19.81
CA VAL A 427 -19.84 8.00 19.00
C VAL A 427 -19.37 9.43 18.73
N ASP A 428 -18.06 9.70 18.85
CA ASP A 428 -17.51 11.02 18.55
C ASP A 428 -17.72 11.37 17.08
N PHE A 429 -18.34 12.54 16.81
CA PHE A 429 -18.67 12.95 15.46
C PHE A 429 -17.69 14.02 14.91
N ILE A 430 -16.86 13.62 13.95
CA ILE A 430 -15.87 14.46 13.30
C ILE A 430 -16.38 14.84 11.90
N ARG A 431 -16.45 16.14 11.64
CA ARG A 431 -16.89 16.70 10.36
C ARG A 431 -15.75 17.40 9.65
N ARG A 432 -15.59 17.14 8.35
CA ARG A 432 -14.57 17.72 7.47
C ARG A 432 -15.09 17.80 6.04
N ASP A 433 -14.56 18.71 5.24
CA ASP A 433 -14.69 18.63 3.79
C ASP A 433 -13.85 17.48 3.26
N LEU A 434 -14.50 16.47 2.70
CA LEU A 434 -13.87 15.25 2.19
C LEU A 434 -14.09 15.02 0.69
N VAL A 435 -14.72 15.97 0.01
CA VAL A 435 -15.19 15.82 -1.36
C VAL A 435 -14.03 15.96 -2.35
N ASP A 436 -13.96 15.03 -3.31
CA ASP A 436 -13.22 15.18 -4.57
C ASP A 436 -14.07 16.03 -5.53
N GLU A 437 -13.64 17.25 -5.83
CA GLU A 437 -14.37 18.20 -6.69
C GLU A 437 -14.58 17.67 -8.11
N ALA A 438 -13.65 16.85 -8.61
CA ALA A 438 -13.76 16.23 -9.93
C ALA A 438 -14.71 15.04 -9.94
N ARG A 439 -14.86 14.36 -8.79
CA ARG A 439 -15.79 13.22 -8.61
C ARG A 439 -16.49 13.33 -7.26
N PRO A 440 -17.53 14.18 -7.16
CA PRO A 440 -18.23 14.50 -5.92
C PRO A 440 -18.70 13.33 -5.03
N TRP A 441 -18.96 12.17 -5.63
CA TRP A 441 -19.38 10.95 -4.92
C TRP A 441 -18.19 10.12 -4.38
N ARG A 442 -16.95 10.60 -4.53
CA ARG A 442 -15.72 9.96 -4.02
C ARG A 442 -14.98 10.88 -3.07
N HIS A 443 -14.33 10.26 -2.10
CA HIS A 443 -13.44 10.94 -1.19
C HIS A 443 -12.22 11.47 -1.94
N ASP A 444 -11.85 12.73 -1.68
CA ASP A 444 -10.53 13.22 -2.02
C ASP A 444 -9.50 12.50 -1.12
N SER A 445 -8.53 11.86 -1.77
CA SER A 445 -7.58 10.99 -1.06
C SER A 445 -6.67 11.78 -0.12
N ALA A 446 -6.31 13.03 -0.48
CA ALA A 446 -5.45 13.88 0.32
C ALA A 446 -6.20 14.53 1.48
N LYS A 447 -7.43 15.02 1.26
CA LYS A 447 -8.29 15.56 2.33
C LYS A 447 -8.60 14.48 3.36
N LEU A 448 -8.97 13.27 2.90
CA LEU A 448 -9.26 12.15 3.79
C LEU A 448 -8.02 11.71 4.59
N ALA A 449 -6.86 11.58 3.94
CA ALA A 449 -5.63 11.23 4.64
C ALA A 449 -5.28 12.24 5.73
N ARG A 450 -5.45 13.54 5.46
CA ARG A 450 -5.21 14.60 6.45
C ARG A 450 -6.17 14.50 7.63
N ALA A 451 -7.46 14.31 7.37
CA ALA A 451 -8.47 14.12 8.41
C ALA A 451 -8.17 12.90 9.30
N VAL A 452 -7.65 11.82 8.71
CA VAL A 452 -7.22 10.62 9.45
C VAL A 452 -5.96 10.87 10.27
N LEU A 453 -4.95 11.54 9.71
CA LEU A 453 -3.69 11.84 10.40
C LEU A 453 -3.88 12.83 11.56
N ASP A 454 -4.85 13.74 11.47
CA ASP A 454 -5.21 14.65 12.56
C ASP A 454 -5.71 13.90 13.82
N LEU A 455 -6.13 12.64 13.71
CA LEU A 455 -6.53 11.82 14.85
C LEU A 455 -5.36 11.20 15.61
N LEU A 456 -4.16 11.21 15.02
CA LEU A 456 -2.91 10.73 15.60
C LEU A 456 -2.07 11.85 16.21
N ALA A 457 -2.47 13.11 16.00
CA ALA A 457 -1.84 14.31 16.55
C ALA A 457 -2.40 14.62 17.94
#